data_AF-A0A0R0A7C6-F1
#
_entry.id   AF-A0A0R0A7C6-F1
#
_cell.length_a   1.000
_cell.length_b   1.000
_cell.length_c   1.000
_cell.angle_alpha   90.00
_cell.angle_beta   90.00
_cell.angle_gamma   90.00
#
_symmetry.space_group_name_H-M   'P 1'
#
loop_
_entity.id
_entity.type
_entity.pdbx_description
1 polymer ?
#
loop_
_entity_poly.entity_id
_entity_poly.type
_entity_poly.pdbx_seq_one_letter_code
_entity_poly.pdbx_strand_id
1 'polypeptide(L)'
;MQIRSAFRVRSLLWMGVAFAALAGCQRHAPSAVASTATPADAKAFSWPASLKPFGDGFPQTGDACRRLGESPAVAEYLDHTAVLVGCPGPADAAPAAALLSGGQGKVITSIDGVTVISLPPNAAL
;
A
#
# COMPACT_ATOMS: atom_id res chain seq x y z
N MET A 1 15.15 -54.35 -14.14
CA MET A 1 14.37 -53.91 -12.95
C MET A 1 14.85 -54.71 -11.75
N GLN A 2 15.74 -54.13 -10.92
CA GLN A 2 16.38 -54.81 -9.77
C GLN A 2 15.59 -54.58 -8.48
N ILE A 3 15.47 -55.65 -7.71
CA ILE A 3 14.67 -55.81 -6.49
C ILE A 3 15.63 -55.87 -5.29
N ARG A 4 15.32 -55.03 -4.30
CA ARG A 4 15.46 -55.16 -2.83
C ARG A 4 16.65 -55.90 -2.18
N SER A 5 17.09 -55.25 -1.10
CA SER A 5 17.56 -55.80 0.20
C SER A 5 19.07 -55.84 0.40
N ALA A 6 19.58 -55.08 1.37
CA ALA A 6 20.06 -55.65 2.64
C ALA A 6 20.74 -54.58 3.50
N PHE A 7 20.28 -54.50 4.74
CA PHE A 7 20.95 -53.88 5.88
C PHE A 7 22.43 -54.30 5.99
N ARG A 8 23.33 -53.35 6.22
CA ARG A 8 24.48 -53.55 7.12
C ARG A 8 24.70 -52.31 7.99
N VAL A 9 24.30 -52.49 9.24
CA VAL A 9 24.82 -51.84 10.45
C VAL A 9 26.34 -51.97 10.52
N ARG A 10 27.07 -50.88 10.78
CA ARG A 10 28.00 -50.77 11.93
C ARG A 10 28.73 -49.42 12.00
N SER A 11 28.68 -48.86 13.20
CA SER A 11 29.50 -47.82 13.83
C SER A 11 30.90 -47.57 13.27
N LEU A 12 31.29 -46.30 13.23
CA LEU A 12 32.54 -45.75 13.78
C LEU A 12 32.31 -44.24 14.01
N LEU A 13 32.06 -43.85 15.25
CA LEU A 13 33.04 -43.20 16.13
C LEU A 13 33.58 -41.85 15.62
N TRP A 14 33.01 -40.79 16.19
CA TRP A 14 33.73 -39.72 16.89
C TRP A 14 35.02 -39.19 16.28
N MET A 15 34.87 -38.11 15.52
CA MET A 15 35.87 -37.09 15.23
C MET A 15 35.03 -35.86 14.85
N GLY A 16 35.03 -34.71 15.50
CA GLY A 16 36.03 -34.06 16.31
C GLY A 16 35.89 -32.57 15.98
N VAL A 17 36.11 -31.73 16.98
CA VAL A 17 36.57 -30.33 16.85
C VAL A 17 35.54 -29.28 16.40
N ALA A 18 35.18 -28.49 17.42
CA ALA A 18 34.62 -27.15 17.40
C ALA A 18 35.14 -26.23 16.28
N PHE A 19 34.26 -25.46 15.64
CA PHE A 19 34.65 -24.18 15.05
C PHE A 19 33.46 -23.19 14.90
N ALA A 20 33.79 -21.95 15.26
CA ALA A 20 33.22 -20.67 14.82
C ALA A 20 31.81 -20.26 15.29
N ALA A 21 31.81 -19.33 16.24
CA ALA A 21 30.72 -18.43 16.57
C ALA A 21 30.18 -17.70 15.31
N LEU A 22 28.87 -17.76 15.08
CA LEU A 22 28.19 -16.85 14.16
C LEU A 22 28.09 -15.46 14.81
N ALA A 23 29.15 -14.68 14.71
CA ALA A 23 29.10 -13.23 14.84
C ALA A 23 28.54 -12.65 13.53
N GLY A 24 27.21 -12.68 13.39
CA GLY A 24 26.48 -12.18 12.22
C GLY A 24 25.57 -11.00 12.54
N CYS A 25 26.04 -9.98 13.27
CA CYS A 25 25.37 -8.68 13.34
C CYS A 25 25.75 -7.85 12.11
N GLN A 26 25.05 -8.05 10.99
CA GLN A 26 25.12 -7.14 9.83
C GLN A 26 24.39 -5.84 10.21
N ARG A 27 25.15 -4.87 10.70
CA ARG A 27 24.75 -3.47 10.88
C ARG A 27 24.72 -2.81 9.50
N HIS A 28 23.56 -2.66 8.89
CA HIS A 28 23.41 -1.76 7.75
C HIS A 28 23.00 -0.38 8.27
N ALA A 29 23.96 0.54 8.25
CA ALA A 29 23.83 1.92 8.68
C ALA A 29 22.91 2.73 7.72
N PRO A 30 22.32 3.83 8.20
CA PRO A 30 21.24 4.54 7.54
C PRO A 30 21.78 5.53 6.50
N SER A 31 20.99 5.80 5.46
CA SER A 31 20.86 7.13 4.83
C SER A 31 19.89 7.05 3.66
N ALA A 32 18.60 6.95 3.96
CA ALA A 32 17.63 7.60 3.09
C ALA A 32 17.57 9.05 3.56
N VAL A 33 18.33 9.92 2.91
CA VAL A 33 18.02 11.34 2.90
C VAL A 33 16.59 11.43 2.36
N ALA A 34 15.64 11.58 3.28
CA ALA A 34 14.29 11.98 2.94
C ALA A 34 14.44 13.25 2.14
N SER A 35 14.23 13.15 0.83
CA SER A 35 14.02 14.31 -0.01
C SER A 35 12.76 14.97 0.55
N THR A 36 12.95 15.98 1.38
CA THR A 36 11.96 17.03 1.59
C THR A 36 11.78 17.70 0.24
N ALA A 37 10.98 17.07 -0.62
CA ALA A 37 10.30 17.77 -1.68
C ALA A 37 9.44 18.81 -0.97
N THR A 38 9.94 20.03 -0.88
CA THR A 38 9.12 21.21 -0.60
C THR A 38 7.96 21.13 -1.58
N PRO A 39 6.70 21.03 -1.12
CA PRO A 39 5.58 21.13 -2.04
C PRO A 39 5.67 22.54 -2.63
N ALA A 40 6.04 22.62 -3.91
CA ALA A 40 5.92 23.84 -4.68
C ALA A 40 4.46 24.26 -4.59
N ASP A 41 4.25 25.49 -4.10
CA ASP A 41 3.02 26.28 -3.97
C ASP A 41 1.85 25.76 -4.84
N ALA A 42 1.26 24.65 -4.42
CA ALA A 42 0.00 24.20 -4.96
C ALA A 42 -1.02 25.04 -4.22
N LYS A 43 -1.64 25.99 -4.92
CA LYS A 43 -2.83 26.70 -4.42
C LYS A 43 -3.69 25.66 -3.71
N ALA A 44 -3.85 25.81 -2.39
CA ALA A 44 -4.48 24.80 -1.57
C ALA A 44 -5.82 24.39 -2.18
N PHE A 45 -5.92 23.13 -2.57
CA PHE A 45 -7.15 22.59 -3.14
C PHE A 45 -8.27 22.74 -2.12
N SER A 46 -9.39 23.34 -2.54
CA SER A 46 -10.58 23.49 -1.70
C SER A 46 -11.58 22.42 -2.09
N TRP A 47 -11.98 21.61 -1.11
CA TRP A 47 -12.94 20.54 -1.34
C TRP A 47 -14.33 21.09 -1.72
N PRO A 48 -14.99 20.53 -2.74
CA PRO A 48 -16.33 20.94 -3.13
C PRO A 48 -17.34 20.57 -2.04
N ALA A 49 -18.34 21.41 -1.83
CA ALA A 49 -19.35 21.22 -0.76
C ALA A 49 -20.23 19.97 -0.96
N SER A 50 -20.30 19.46 -2.19
CA SER A 50 -20.98 18.24 -2.60
C SER A 50 -20.34 16.97 -2.02
N LEU A 51 -19.05 17.03 -1.67
CA LEU A 51 -18.29 15.92 -1.10
C LEU A 51 -18.04 16.14 0.39
N LYS A 52 -17.96 15.04 1.13
CA LYS A 52 -17.68 15.03 2.58
C LYS A 52 -16.36 14.30 2.84
N PRO A 53 -15.19 14.92 2.59
CA PRO A 53 -13.91 14.29 2.88
C PRO A 53 -13.72 14.06 4.38
N PHE A 54 -13.12 12.92 4.74
CA PHE A 54 -12.78 12.52 6.10
C PHE A 54 -11.28 12.23 6.22
N GLY A 55 -10.73 12.60 7.38
CA GLY A 55 -9.30 12.45 7.68
C GLY A 55 -8.43 13.49 6.98
N ASP A 56 -7.12 13.39 7.19
CA ASP A 56 -6.13 14.37 6.72
C ASP A 56 -5.24 13.87 5.58
N GLY A 57 -5.60 12.72 5.00
CA GLY A 57 -4.94 12.14 3.84
C GLY A 57 -5.30 10.66 3.67
N PHE A 58 -4.99 10.11 2.50
CA PHE A 58 -5.16 8.70 2.17
C PHE A 58 -4.19 8.30 1.04
N PRO A 59 -3.49 7.15 1.15
CA PRO A 59 -3.55 6.19 2.27
C PRO A 59 -2.84 6.67 3.53
N GLN A 60 -1.88 7.60 3.42
CA GLN A 60 -1.15 8.18 4.54
C GLN A 60 -1.67 9.57 4.88
N THR A 61 -1.50 9.99 6.13
CA THR A 61 -1.78 11.36 6.56
C THR A 61 -0.94 12.34 5.75
N GLY A 62 -1.56 13.40 5.23
CA GLY A 62 -0.91 14.41 4.40
C GLY A 62 -0.98 14.14 2.90
N ASP A 63 -1.37 12.93 2.48
CA ASP A 63 -1.63 12.66 1.06
C ASP A 63 -2.84 13.46 0.56
N ALA A 64 -2.83 13.79 -0.74
CA ALA A 64 -3.85 14.66 -1.32
C ALA A 64 -5.24 14.03 -1.39
N CYS A 65 -5.32 12.70 -1.55
CA CYS A 65 -6.59 11.98 -1.55
C CYS A 65 -7.17 11.90 -0.14
N ARG A 66 -8.49 11.79 -0.02
CA ARG A 66 -9.18 11.59 1.26
C ARG A 66 -10.34 10.62 1.11
N ARG A 67 -10.65 9.88 2.18
CA ARG A 67 -11.85 9.04 2.23
C ARG A 67 -13.09 9.93 2.16
N LEU A 68 -14.11 9.50 1.46
CA LEU A 68 -15.38 10.23 1.36
C LEU A 68 -16.41 9.60 2.29
N GLY A 69 -17.02 10.44 3.13
CA GLY A 69 -18.21 10.11 3.89
C GLY A 69 -19.48 10.28 3.08
N GLU A 70 -20.60 10.03 3.73
CA GLU A 70 -21.92 10.07 3.11
C GLU A 70 -22.32 11.48 2.65
N SER A 71 -22.71 11.57 1.38
CA SER A 71 -23.31 12.76 0.78
C SER A 71 -24.25 12.35 -0.36
N PRO A 72 -25.21 13.21 -0.75
CA PRO A 72 -26.09 12.93 -1.88
C PRO A 72 -25.35 12.62 -3.18
N ALA A 73 -24.14 13.17 -3.36
CA ALA A 73 -23.35 13.01 -4.58
C ALA A 73 -22.66 11.63 -4.69
N VAL A 74 -22.49 10.92 -3.57
CA VAL A 74 -21.82 9.61 -3.54
C VAL A 74 -22.61 8.49 -2.84
N ALA A 75 -23.83 8.78 -2.39
CA ALA A 75 -24.68 7.84 -1.65
C ALA A 75 -24.93 6.53 -2.43
N GLU A 76 -25.08 6.60 -3.75
CA GLU A 76 -25.28 5.43 -4.61
C GLU A 76 -24.05 4.51 -4.73
N TYR A 77 -22.87 5.02 -4.35
CA TYR A 77 -21.61 4.28 -4.43
C TYR A 77 -21.12 3.78 -3.07
N LEU A 78 -21.64 4.33 -1.95
CA LEU A 78 -21.24 3.96 -0.60
C LEU A 78 -21.79 2.59 -0.23
N ASP A 79 -21.03 1.57 -0.62
CA ASP A 79 -21.25 0.20 -0.20
C ASP A 79 -20.37 -0.16 1.01
N HIS A 80 -20.92 -0.92 1.95
CA HIS A 80 -20.18 -1.48 3.09
C HIS A 80 -19.02 -2.40 2.69
N THR A 81 -18.98 -2.84 1.43
CA THR A 81 -17.91 -3.66 0.86
C THR A 81 -16.77 -2.85 0.23
N ALA A 82 -16.85 -1.51 0.22
CA ALA A 82 -15.84 -0.66 -0.40
C ALA A 82 -15.53 0.59 0.44
N VAL A 83 -14.33 1.12 0.25
CA VAL A 83 -13.92 2.43 0.72
C VAL A 83 -13.92 3.38 -0.46
N LEU A 84 -14.67 4.46 -0.32
CA LEU A 84 -14.69 5.54 -1.28
C LEU A 84 -13.62 6.58 -0.97
N VAL A 85 -12.83 6.92 -1.98
CA VAL A 85 -11.73 7.87 -1.89
C VAL A 85 -11.86 8.90 -2.99
N GLY A 86 -11.81 10.18 -2.62
CA GLY A 86 -11.70 11.29 -3.55
C GLY A 86 -10.25 11.70 -3.69
N CYS A 87 -9.78 11.87 -4.92
CA CYS A 87 -8.47 12.42 -5.24
C CYS A 87 -8.65 13.71 -6.05
N PRO A 88 -8.10 14.85 -5.58
CA PRO A 88 -8.15 16.09 -6.36
C PRO A 88 -7.48 15.92 -7.73
N GLY A 89 -8.14 16.44 -8.77
CA GLY A 89 -7.69 16.36 -10.15
C GLY A 89 -8.25 15.16 -10.93
N PRO A 90 -7.86 15.01 -12.21
CA PRO A 90 -8.27 13.91 -13.06
C PRO A 90 -7.60 12.59 -12.66
N ALA A 91 -8.10 11.47 -13.19
CA ALA A 91 -7.67 10.12 -12.79
C ALA A 91 -6.19 9.81 -13.12
N ASP A 92 -5.63 10.48 -14.12
CA ASP A 92 -4.21 10.39 -14.52
C ASP A 92 -3.28 11.27 -13.68
N ALA A 93 -3.83 12.16 -12.85
CA ALA A 93 -3.03 12.92 -11.90
C ALA A 93 -2.36 11.98 -10.89
N ALA A 94 -1.13 12.32 -10.50
CA ALA A 94 -0.31 11.54 -9.57
C ALA A 94 -1.07 10.93 -8.36
N PRO A 95 -1.91 11.67 -7.60
CA PRO A 95 -2.60 11.08 -6.44
C PRO A 95 -3.60 9.98 -6.81
N ALA A 96 -4.39 10.17 -7.87
CA ALA A 96 -5.34 9.16 -8.33
C ALA A 96 -4.62 7.97 -9.00
N ALA A 97 -3.63 8.27 -9.85
CA ALA A 97 -2.85 7.27 -10.56
C ALA A 97 -2.12 6.31 -9.61
N ALA A 98 -1.62 6.80 -8.46
CA ALA A 98 -1.00 5.95 -7.44
C ALA A 98 -1.96 4.88 -6.90
N LEU A 99 -3.19 5.26 -6.56
CA LEU A 99 -4.21 4.32 -6.06
C LEU A 99 -4.67 3.32 -7.14
N LEU A 100 -4.70 3.74 -8.40
CA LEU A 100 -5.11 2.90 -9.52
C LEU A 100 -3.99 1.92 -9.95
N SER A 101 -2.72 2.30 -9.78
CA SER A 101 -1.57 1.47 -10.15
C SER A 101 -1.46 0.18 -9.33
N GLY A 102 -2.04 0.15 -8.13
CA GLY A 102 -2.16 -1.05 -7.30
C GLY A 102 -3.19 -2.08 -7.81
N GLY A 103 -3.94 -1.78 -8.88
CA GLY A 103 -4.86 -2.70 -9.55
C GLY A 103 -6.18 -2.98 -8.82
N GLN A 104 -6.36 -2.46 -7.60
CA GLN A 104 -7.55 -2.68 -6.77
C GLN A 104 -8.50 -1.48 -6.77
N GLY A 105 -8.01 -0.29 -7.12
CA GLY A 105 -8.82 0.91 -7.24
C GLY A 105 -9.60 0.94 -8.55
N LYS A 106 -10.87 1.33 -8.49
CA LYS A 106 -11.72 1.56 -9.66
C LYS A 106 -12.24 2.99 -9.64
N VAL A 107 -11.99 3.75 -10.70
CA VAL A 107 -12.68 5.03 -10.92
C VAL A 107 -14.17 4.74 -11.12
N ILE A 108 -15.01 5.42 -10.36
CA ILE A 108 -16.46 5.31 -10.49
C ILE A 108 -17.07 6.56 -11.12
N THR A 109 -16.52 7.74 -10.82
CA THR A 109 -16.98 9.02 -11.38
C THR A 109 -15.96 10.13 -11.13
N SER A 110 -16.23 11.32 -11.66
CA SER A 110 -15.52 12.56 -11.33
C SER A 110 -16.55 13.62 -10.95
N ILE A 111 -16.35 14.29 -9.82
CA ILE A 111 -17.29 15.26 -9.25
C ILE A 111 -16.51 16.52 -8.91
N ASP A 112 -16.86 17.65 -9.54
CA ASP A 112 -16.29 18.97 -9.24
C ASP A 112 -14.75 19.01 -9.22
N GLY A 113 -14.12 18.29 -10.16
CA GLY A 113 -12.66 18.22 -10.25
C GLY A 113 -12.00 17.25 -9.26
N VAL A 114 -12.78 16.37 -8.61
CA VAL A 114 -12.29 15.28 -7.77
C VAL A 114 -12.60 13.95 -8.45
N THR A 115 -11.57 13.15 -8.69
CA THR A 115 -11.75 11.75 -9.13
C THR A 115 -12.19 10.90 -7.96
N VAL A 116 -13.31 10.20 -8.11
CA VAL A 116 -13.87 9.33 -7.10
C VAL A 116 -13.52 7.87 -7.41
N ILE A 117 -12.86 7.22 -6.47
CA ILE A 117 -12.30 5.87 -6.59
C ILE A 117 -12.91 4.98 -5.52
N SER A 118 -13.37 3.81 -5.93
CA SER A 118 -13.78 2.71 -5.05
C SER A 118 -12.61 1.76 -4.85
N LEU A 119 -12.32 1.42 -3.60
CA LEU A 119 -11.29 0.47 -3.20
C LEU A 119 -11.90 -0.64 -2.33
N PRO A 120 -11.44 -1.90 -2.39
CA PRO A 120 -11.81 -2.89 -1.40
C PRO A 120 -11.31 -2.46 0.00
N PRO A 121 -11.94 -2.91 1.10
CA PRO A 121 -11.66 -2.40 2.45
C PRO A 121 -10.25 -2.73 2.94
N ASN A 122 -9.64 -3.75 2.34
CA ASN A 122 -8.31 -4.27 2.61
C ASN A 122 -7.36 -4.08 1.41
N ALA A 123 -7.60 -3.07 0.56
CA ALA A 123 -6.70 -2.75 -0.54
C ALA A 123 -5.28 -2.54 -0.01
N ALA A 124 -4.33 -3.35 -0.48
CA ALA A 124 -2.91 -3.09 -0.29
C ALA A 124 -2.52 -1.87 -1.16
N LEU A 125 -2.20 -0.76 -0.50
CA LEU A 125 -1.84 0.55 -1.07
C LEU A 125 -0.42 0.94 -0.70
#